data_AF-A0A820UL75-F1
#
_entry.id   AF-A0A820UL75-F1
#
_cell.length_a   1.000
_cell.length_b   1.000
_cell.length_c   1.000
_cell.angle_alpha   90.00
_cell.angle_beta   90.00
_cell.angle_gamma   90.00
#
_symmetry.space_group_name_H-M   'P 1'
#
loop_
_entity.id
_entity.type
_entity.pdbx_description
1 polymer ?
#
loop_
_entity_poly.entity_id
_entity_poly.type
_entity_poly.pdbx_seq_one_letter_code
_entity_poly.pdbx_strand_id
1 'polypeptide(L)'
;MSTSPSLHKPNDCPNCITYFKYLESQIVREAIDRKDLRTKTGSFIYNEGARFRRYYNELIESLRYYKLGGCEREREDKILSFEGAEEHKTNEPQPPAENNRRRRRLSILHNDLVPVNGFRSENGTLYHYILPSFFRLIQHLQETNRDFVIYLRTMGDDSKNFLENAKRVLSNEHPSFQFHQSLDVNLEPGRIERSKDQPIRLQMKFQEDSDKQIITDEFLIHEKLESGHGIHAIKDDFNAWFQTNYHYTTSKPIWFDPDDRHPRSHHILFDDNFRVIDPYDSIVDIRIMNKEKHKCYSCPFEFYPELENVFAVQANLYLILADHDYYIKTIEKCEKNLDQLLQDTETLKKIKEESCVDRS
;
A
#
# COMPACT_ATOMS: atom_id res chain seq x y z
N MET A 1 20.62 -26.18 3.47
CA MET A 1 20.22 -24.75 3.42
C MET A 1 20.50 -24.26 2.00
N SER A 2 19.54 -23.65 1.33
CA SER A 2 19.79 -23.03 0.01
C SER A 2 20.80 -21.89 0.16
N THR A 3 21.74 -21.76 -0.77
CA THR A 3 22.71 -20.67 -0.82
C THR A 3 22.12 -19.37 -1.38
N SER A 4 20.91 -19.43 -1.95
CA SER A 4 20.22 -18.31 -2.56
C SER A 4 18.73 -18.30 -2.19
N PRO A 5 18.10 -17.13 -1.93
CA PRO A 5 16.66 -17.04 -1.75
C PRO A 5 15.91 -17.53 -3.00
N SER A 6 14.78 -18.19 -2.82
CA SER A 6 13.91 -18.65 -3.91
C SER A 6 12.45 -18.37 -3.58
N LEU A 7 11.71 -17.86 -4.56
CA LEU A 7 10.26 -17.66 -4.50
C LEU A 7 9.48 -18.97 -4.50
N HIS A 8 10.06 -20.01 -5.11
CA HIS A 8 9.45 -21.32 -5.20
C HIS A 8 10.12 -22.27 -4.23
N LYS A 9 9.29 -23.03 -3.52
CA LYS A 9 9.75 -24.15 -2.72
C LYS A 9 10.46 -25.14 -3.66
N PRO A 10 11.69 -25.57 -3.35
CA PRO A 10 12.37 -26.56 -4.17
C PRO A 10 11.53 -27.82 -4.29
N ASN A 11 11.29 -28.28 -5.53
CA ASN A 11 10.44 -29.44 -5.84
C ASN A 11 10.96 -30.74 -5.21
N ASP A 12 12.27 -30.80 -4.98
CA ASP A 12 13.04 -31.90 -4.41
C ASP A 12 13.05 -31.90 -2.86
N CYS A 13 12.46 -30.90 -2.21
CA CYS A 13 12.45 -30.79 -0.76
C CYS A 13 11.06 -30.44 -0.19
N PRO A 14 10.14 -31.42 -0.10
CA PRO A 14 8.78 -31.22 0.40
C PRO A 14 8.71 -30.82 1.88
N ASN A 15 9.78 -31.00 2.66
CA ASN A 15 9.86 -30.55 4.05
C ASN A 15 10.63 -29.22 4.21
N CYS A 16 11.11 -28.61 3.12
CA CYS A 16 11.76 -27.32 3.21
C CYS A 16 10.76 -26.24 3.61
N ILE A 17 11.03 -25.56 4.72
CA ILE A 17 10.34 -24.35 5.14
C ILE A 17 11.11 -23.13 4.63
N THR A 18 10.40 -22.03 4.37
CA THR A 18 11.08 -20.77 4.08
C THR A 18 11.91 -20.37 5.29
N TYR A 19 13.03 -19.69 5.07
CA TYR A 19 13.85 -19.22 6.17
C TYR A 19 13.07 -18.27 7.10
N PHE A 20 12.07 -17.55 6.57
CA PHE A 20 11.12 -16.77 7.37
C PHE A 20 10.25 -17.67 8.27
N LYS A 21 9.68 -18.76 7.74
CA LYS A 21 8.92 -19.75 8.55
C LYS A 21 9.80 -20.45 9.59
N TYR A 22 11.08 -20.68 9.27
CA TYR A 22 12.05 -21.15 10.25
C TYR A 22 12.22 -20.12 11.36
N LEU A 23 12.50 -18.85 11.05
CA LEU A 23 12.63 -17.80 12.06
C LEU A 23 11.35 -17.60 12.87
N GLU A 24 10.19 -17.64 12.23
CA GLU A 24 8.87 -17.60 12.87
C GLU A 24 8.72 -18.74 13.88
N SER A 25 9.05 -19.98 13.50
CA SER A 25 9.00 -21.13 14.43
C SER A 25 9.93 -21.02 15.64
N GLN A 26 10.99 -20.21 15.54
CA GLN A 26 11.95 -20.02 16.63
C GLN A 26 11.61 -18.82 17.52
N ILE A 27 10.98 -17.79 16.93
CA ILE A 27 10.78 -16.48 17.57
C ILE A 27 9.33 -16.29 18.02
N VAL A 28 8.36 -16.78 17.25
CA VAL A 28 6.93 -16.54 17.49
C VAL A 28 6.35 -17.70 18.27
N ARG A 29 6.08 -17.50 19.56
CA ARG A 29 5.36 -18.45 20.41
C ARG A 29 3.93 -17.98 20.67
N GLU A 30 3.74 -16.67 20.77
CA GLU A 30 2.45 -15.99 20.92
C GLU A 30 2.33 -14.83 19.90
N ALA A 31 1.12 -14.34 19.66
CA ALA A 31 0.87 -13.29 18.66
C ALA A 31 1.70 -12.01 18.89
N ILE A 32 1.99 -11.68 20.17
CA ILE A 32 2.80 -10.53 20.58
C ILE A 32 4.26 -10.63 20.09
N ASP A 33 4.81 -11.85 19.96
CA ASP A 33 6.21 -12.10 19.56
C ASP A 33 6.46 -11.82 18.07
N ARG A 34 5.40 -11.66 17.27
CA ARG A 34 5.55 -11.25 15.86
C ARG A 34 6.20 -9.88 15.73
N LYS A 35 6.07 -9.02 16.75
CA LYS A 35 6.78 -7.74 16.83
C LYS A 35 8.30 -7.96 16.86
N ASP A 36 8.77 -8.96 17.60
CA ASP A 36 10.18 -9.32 17.67
C ASP A 36 10.69 -9.93 16.37
N LEU A 37 9.88 -10.75 15.69
CA LEU A 37 10.20 -11.27 14.36
C LEU A 37 10.34 -10.13 13.35
N ARG A 38 9.38 -9.21 13.29
CA ARG A 38 9.41 -8.02 12.42
C ARG A 38 10.63 -7.15 12.73
N THR A 39 10.98 -6.98 14.00
CA THR A 39 12.15 -6.21 14.40
C THR A 39 13.43 -6.90 13.93
N LYS A 40 13.61 -8.19 14.20
CA LYS A 40 14.81 -8.95 13.80
C LYS A 40 14.97 -9.13 12.29
N THR A 41 13.89 -9.09 11.51
CA THR A 41 13.91 -9.33 10.06
C THR A 41 13.74 -8.06 9.21
N GLY A 42 13.26 -6.96 9.80
CA GLY A 42 12.94 -5.71 9.10
C GLY A 42 13.48 -4.43 9.76
N SER A 43 14.00 -4.48 11.00
CA SER A 43 14.63 -3.32 11.64
C SER A 43 16.09 -3.16 11.19
N PHE A 44 16.28 -2.47 10.08
CA PHE A 44 17.62 -2.09 9.60
C PHE A 44 18.11 -0.77 10.21
N ILE A 45 17.21 0.02 10.79
CA ILE A 45 17.51 1.34 11.40
C ILE A 45 18.43 1.19 12.61
N TYR A 46 18.19 0.19 13.46
CA TYR A 46 19.02 -0.12 14.63
C TYR A 46 20.03 -1.23 14.36
N ASN A 47 20.26 -1.58 13.09
CA ASN A 47 21.20 -2.61 12.63
C ASN A 47 20.90 -4.04 13.13
N GLU A 48 19.74 -4.29 13.74
CA GLU A 48 19.34 -5.62 14.21
C GLU A 48 19.13 -6.61 13.05
N GLY A 49 18.64 -6.11 11.91
CA GLY A 49 18.48 -6.85 10.66
C GLY A 49 19.75 -6.96 9.82
N ALA A 50 20.92 -6.47 10.27
CA ALA A 50 22.13 -6.34 9.43
C ALA A 50 22.53 -7.63 8.71
N ARG A 51 22.45 -8.78 9.41
CA ARG A 51 22.75 -10.11 8.85
C ARG A 51 21.85 -10.50 7.66
N PHE A 52 20.68 -9.87 7.55
CA PHE A 52 19.72 -10.09 6.47
C PHE A 52 19.79 -9.06 5.36
N ARG A 53 20.48 -7.93 5.58
CA ARG A 53 20.56 -6.82 4.61
C ARG A 53 20.96 -7.28 3.21
N ARG A 54 21.92 -8.22 3.11
CA ARG A 54 22.37 -8.77 1.82
C ARG A 54 21.25 -9.36 0.96
N TYR A 55 20.20 -9.90 1.58
CA TYR A 55 19.06 -10.49 0.87
C TYR A 55 18.05 -9.44 0.39
N TYR A 56 18.11 -8.22 0.92
CA TYR A 56 17.26 -7.10 0.51
C TYR A 56 17.98 -6.10 -0.40
N ASN A 57 19.30 -6.24 -0.59
CA ASN A 57 20.08 -5.31 -1.41
C ASN A 57 19.58 -5.25 -2.86
N GLU A 58 19.18 -6.38 -3.45
CA GLU A 58 18.59 -6.40 -4.81
C GLU A 58 17.27 -5.63 -4.88
N LEU A 59 16.47 -5.65 -3.81
CA LEU A 59 15.19 -4.92 -3.73
C LEU A 59 15.38 -3.43 -3.47
N ILE A 60 16.36 -3.07 -2.63
CA ILE A 60 16.75 -1.67 -2.44
C ILE A 60 17.30 -1.13 -3.76
N GLU A 61 18.03 -1.95 -4.50
CA GLU A 61 18.58 -1.58 -5.79
C GLU A 61 17.50 -1.36 -6.85
N SER A 62 16.44 -2.19 -6.87
CA SER A 62 15.30 -1.99 -7.77
C SER A 62 14.49 -0.73 -7.47
N LEU A 63 14.65 -0.14 -6.28
CA LEU A 63 14.05 1.14 -5.91
C LEU A 63 14.87 2.36 -6.35
N ARG A 64 16.13 2.19 -6.79
CA ARG A 64 16.95 3.33 -7.21
C ARG A 64 16.32 4.00 -8.42
N TYR A 65 16.39 5.34 -8.41
CA TYR A 65 15.79 6.17 -9.44
C TYR A 65 16.43 5.95 -10.82
N TYR A 66 17.76 5.78 -10.83
CA TYR A 66 18.52 5.48 -12.03
C TYR A 66 18.86 3.99 -12.09
N LYS A 67 18.50 3.38 -13.22
CA LYS A 67 18.76 1.97 -13.49
C LYS A 67 20.25 1.65 -13.47
N LEU A 68 20.59 0.48 -12.93
CA LEU A 68 21.96 -0.03 -12.94
C LEU A 68 22.51 -0.09 -14.37
N GLY A 69 23.73 0.42 -14.58
CA GLY A 69 24.39 0.50 -15.89
C GLY A 69 23.96 1.67 -16.78
N GLY A 70 23.06 2.55 -16.33
CA GLY A 70 22.72 3.79 -17.03
C GLY A 70 23.77 4.89 -16.83
N CYS A 71 23.92 5.80 -17.79
CA CYS A 71 24.87 6.92 -17.70
C CYS A 71 24.59 7.85 -16.51
N GLU A 72 23.32 8.08 -16.18
CA GLU A 72 22.89 8.87 -15.04
C GLU A 72 23.24 8.18 -13.72
N ARG A 73 23.13 6.86 -13.68
CA ARG A 73 23.52 6.04 -12.55
C ARG A 73 25.04 6.08 -12.32
N GLU A 74 25.84 5.92 -13.37
CA GLU A 74 27.30 6.04 -13.26
C GLU A 74 27.73 7.42 -12.77
N ARG A 75 27.03 8.47 -13.21
CA ARG A 75 27.28 9.84 -12.76
C ARG A 75 26.96 10.01 -11.27
N GLU A 76 25.82 9.49 -10.82
CA GLU A 76 25.45 9.50 -9.40
C GLU A 76 26.49 8.77 -8.56
N ASP A 77 26.85 7.52 -8.92
CA ASP A 77 27.80 6.71 -8.16
C ASP A 77 29.20 7.38 -8.08
N LYS A 78 29.65 8.05 -9.15
CA LYS A 78 30.91 8.84 -9.14
C LYS A 78 30.86 9.98 -8.13
N ILE A 79 29.76 10.75 -8.10
CA ILE A 79 29.61 11.86 -7.15
C ILE A 79 29.61 11.34 -5.71
N LEU A 80 28.83 10.29 -5.42
CA LEU A 80 28.75 9.70 -4.08
C LEU A 80 30.12 9.15 -3.62
N SER A 81 30.89 8.55 -4.54
CA SER A 81 32.23 8.03 -4.23
C SER A 81 33.23 9.15 -3.88
N PHE A 82 33.15 10.29 -4.57
CA PHE A 82 34.02 11.44 -4.32
C PHE A 82 33.71 12.08 -2.95
N GLU A 83 32.43 12.29 -2.65
CA GLU A 83 31.98 12.85 -1.36
C GLU A 83 32.39 11.96 -0.17
N GLY A 84 32.24 10.64 -0.30
CA GLY A 84 32.70 9.70 0.73
C GLY A 84 34.22 9.71 0.94
N ALA A 85 35.00 9.95 -0.11
CA ALA A 85 36.46 10.03 -0.02
C ALA A 85 36.96 11.34 0.62
N GLU A 86 36.23 12.45 0.49
CA GLU A 86 36.56 13.71 1.17
C GLU A 86 36.24 13.66 2.67
N GLU A 87 35.13 13.03 3.08
CA GLU A 87 34.79 12.86 4.51
C GLU A 87 35.87 12.09 5.28
N HIS A 88 36.51 11.10 4.65
CA HIS A 88 37.60 10.33 5.26
C HIS A 88 38.93 11.10 5.39
N LYS A 89 39.09 12.26 4.74
CA LYS A 89 40.30 13.09 4.83
C LYS A 89 40.24 14.11 5.97
N THR A 90 39.06 14.44 6.47
CA THR A 90 38.86 15.41 7.57
C THR A 90 38.72 14.71 8.92
N ASN A 91 39.81 14.19 9.48
CA ASN A 91 39.88 13.65 10.85
C ASN A 91 40.24 14.74 11.89
N GLU A 92 39.47 15.84 11.97
CA GLU A 92 39.57 16.77 13.10
C GLU A 92 38.51 16.44 14.17
N PRO A 93 38.86 16.47 15.48
CA PRO A 93 37.96 16.11 16.56
C PRO A 93 36.82 17.13 16.71
N GLN A 94 35.57 16.66 16.62
CA GLN A 94 34.39 17.49 16.81
C GLN A 94 34.12 17.80 18.30
N PRO A 95 33.68 19.03 18.64
CA PRO A 95 33.35 19.42 20.02
C PRO A 95 32.07 18.72 20.53
N PRO A 96 31.88 18.63 21.86
CA PRO A 96 30.85 17.79 22.44
C PRO A 96 29.44 18.36 22.27
N ALA A 97 28.57 17.48 21.78
CA ALA A 97 27.11 17.39 21.86
C ALA A 97 26.33 18.48 22.64
N GLU A 98 26.10 19.64 22.03
CA GLU A 98 24.99 20.53 22.41
C GLU A 98 24.42 21.26 21.18
N ASN A 99 23.81 20.48 20.28
CA ASN A 99 22.73 20.85 19.35
C ASN A 99 22.63 19.75 18.28
N ASN A 100 22.03 18.61 18.64
CA ASN A 100 21.80 17.49 17.72
C ASN A 100 20.63 17.77 16.74
N ARG A 101 20.53 18.99 16.21
CA ARG A 101 20.06 19.18 14.83
C ARG A 101 21.24 18.75 13.96
N ARG A 102 21.40 17.43 13.76
CA ARG A 102 22.31 16.86 12.76
C ARG A 102 22.22 17.75 11.52
N ARG A 103 23.31 18.44 11.17
CA ARG A 103 23.42 19.23 9.94
C ARG A 103 22.84 18.37 8.82
N ARG A 104 21.66 18.72 8.30
CA ARG A 104 21.16 18.16 7.05
C ARG A 104 22.26 18.44 6.03
N ARG A 105 23.02 17.40 5.70
CA ARG A 105 24.26 17.49 4.93
C ARG A 105 23.90 18.08 3.57
N LEU A 106 24.38 19.30 3.31
CA LEU A 106 24.26 19.96 2.02
C LEU A 106 25.30 19.33 1.09
N SER A 107 24.96 18.20 0.46
CA SER A 107 25.77 17.67 -0.64
C SER A 107 25.60 18.59 -1.86
N ILE A 108 26.54 18.58 -2.80
CA ILE A 108 26.45 19.41 -4.02
C ILE A 108 25.22 19.04 -4.87
N LEU A 109 24.62 17.87 -4.62
CA LEU A 109 23.33 17.40 -5.17
C LEU A 109 22.09 17.79 -4.34
N HIS A 110 22.24 18.43 -3.18
CA HIS A 110 21.12 18.97 -2.38
C HIS A 110 20.67 20.36 -2.85
N ASN A 111 21.48 21.02 -3.70
CA ASN A 111 21.10 22.27 -4.38
C ASN A 111 20.34 22.04 -5.69
N ASP A 112 20.28 20.80 -6.17
CA ASP A 112 19.39 20.41 -7.26
C ASP A 112 18.07 19.92 -6.65
N LEU A 113 16.96 20.51 -7.09
CA LEU A 113 15.60 20.11 -6.72
C LEU A 113 15.50 18.58 -6.75
N VAL A 114 15.02 17.96 -5.66
CA VAL A 114 14.75 16.52 -5.63
C VAL A 114 13.88 16.21 -6.86
N PRO A 115 14.32 15.29 -7.73
CA PRO A 115 13.59 15.02 -8.96
C PRO A 115 12.19 14.52 -8.63
N VAL A 116 11.28 14.71 -9.58
CA VAL A 116 9.89 14.23 -9.48
C VAL A 116 9.89 12.78 -9.03
N ASN A 117 9.07 12.44 -8.03
CA ASN A 117 8.98 11.09 -7.49
C ASN A 117 10.32 10.52 -6.97
N GLY A 118 11.21 11.39 -6.48
CA GLY A 118 12.50 11.03 -5.90
C GLY A 118 12.56 11.30 -4.40
N PHE A 119 13.37 10.54 -3.67
CA PHE A 119 13.90 10.92 -2.36
C PHE A 119 15.35 10.48 -2.21
N ARG A 120 16.13 11.23 -1.42
CA ARG A 120 17.54 10.90 -1.14
C ARG A 120 17.69 10.22 0.22
N SER A 121 18.47 9.15 0.28
CA SER A 121 18.91 8.53 1.54
C SER A 121 20.04 9.34 2.21
N GLU A 122 20.44 8.92 3.42
CA GLU A 122 21.51 9.58 4.19
C GLU A 122 22.86 9.60 3.44
N ASN A 123 23.16 8.57 2.66
CA ASN A 123 24.34 8.50 1.80
C ASN A 123 24.15 9.19 0.44
N GLY A 124 23.09 9.98 0.24
CA GLY A 124 22.84 10.77 -0.96
C GLY A 124 22.21 10.02 -2.15
N THR A 125 22.10 8.68 -2.08
CA THR A 125 21.50 7.85 -3.12
C THR A 125 20.04 8.21 -3.36
N LEU A 126 19.64 8.36 -4.62
CA LEU A 126 18.28 8.68 -5.03
C LEU A 126 17.43 7.43 -5.28
N TYR A 127 16.24 7.40 -4.69
CA TYR A 127 15.24 6.33 -4.81
C TYR A 127 13.90 6.88 -5.27
N HIS A 128 13.06 6.01 -5.83
CA HIS A 128 11.67 6.32 -6.14
C HIS A 128 10.84 6.49 -4.87
N TYR A 129 10.09 7.60 -4.78
CA TYR A 129 9.19 7.86 -3.65
C TYR A 129 7.92 7.00 -3.70
N ILE A 130 7.30 6.90 -4.87
CA ILE A 130 6.19 6.00 -5.20
C ILE A 130 6.71 4.90 -6.10
N LEU A 131 6.30 3.66 -5.80
CA LEU A 131 6.77 2.45 -6.48
C LEU A 131 6.52 2.53 -8.00
N PRO A 132 7.51 2.20 -8.85
CA PRO A 132 7.34 2.21 -10.30
C PRO A 132 6.19 1.36 -10.83
N SER A 133 5.91 0.21 -10.17
CA SER A 133 4.81 -0.68 -10.54
C SER A 133 3.42 -0.04 -10.39
N PHE A 134 3.27 0.97 -9.52
CA PHE A 134 2.04 1.76 -9.44
C PHE A 134 1.79 2.58 -10.72
N PHE A 135 2.82 3.24 -11.24
CA PHE A 135 2.70 4.01 -12.48
C PHE A 135 2.55 3.10 -13.70
N ARG A 136 3.20 1.93 -13.68
CA ARG A 136 2.99 0.89 -14.70
C ARG A 136 1.53 0.41 -14.75
N LEU A 137 0.88 0.24 -13.60
CA LEU A 137 -0.55 -0.06 -13.54
C LEU A 137 -1.37 1.01 -14.26
N ILE A 138 -1.14 2.28 -13.96
CA ILE A 138 -1.88 3.39 -14.59
C ILE A 138 -1.69 3.40 -16.10
N GLN A 139 -0.45 3.22 -16.59
CA GLN A 139 -0.17 3.12 -18.02
C GLN A 139 -0.98 1.99 -18.65
N HIS A 140 -0.99 0.80 -18.03
CA HIS A 140 -1.75 -0.34 -18.53
C HIS A 140 -3.26 -0.08 -18.59
N LEU A 141 -3.84 0.53 -17.55
CA LEU A 141 -5.27 0.86 -17.52
C LEU A 141 -5.64 1.87 -18.64
N GLN A 142 -4.76 2.85 -18.91
CA GLN A 142 -4.94 3.78 -20.04
C GLN A 142 -4.78 3.07 -21.41
N GLU A 143 -3.75 2.24 -21.57
CA GLU A 143 -3.47 1.48 -22.80
C GLU A 143 -4.62 0.54 -23.18
N THR A 144 -5.31 0.00 -22.16
CA THR A 144 -6.44 -0.92 -22.33
C THR A 144 -7.80 -0.21 -22.30
N ASN A 145 -7.81 1.13 -22.28
CA ASN A 145 -9.03 1.97 -22.23
C ASN A 145 -10.01 1.54 -21.12
N ARG A 146 -9.48 1.20 -19.95
CA ARG A 146 -10.29 0.86 -18.78
C ARG A 146 -10.85 2.13 -18.15
N ASP A 147 -12.08 2.05 -17.64
CA ASP A 147 -12.61 3.06 -16.73
C ASP A 147 -12.18 2.73 -15.30
N PHE A 148 -11.63 3.70 -14.59
CA PHE A 148 -11.09 3.50 -13.24
C PHE A 148 -10.93 4.80 -12.46
N VAL A 149 -10.90 4.63 -11.14
CA VAL A 149 -10.54 5.67 -10.17
C VAL A 149 -9.57 5.08 -9.15
N ILE A 150 -8.60 5.86 -8.70
CA ILE A 150 -7.62 5.44 -7.70
C ILE A 150 -7.80 6.25 -6.43
N TYR A 151 -7.99 5.55 -5.32
CA TYR A 151 -8.00 6.13 -3.98
C TYR A 151 -6.79 5.64 -3.19
N LEU A 152 -5.85 6.54 -2.90
CA LEU A 152 -4.83 6.25 -1.88
C LEU A 152 -5.50 6.26 -0.50
N ARG A 153 -5.69 5.08 0.08
CA ARG A 153 -6.25 4.88 1.43
C ARG A 153 -5.12 4.76 2.45
N THR A 154 -5.01 5.70 3.38
CA THR A 154 -3.96 5.67 4.42
C THR A 154 -4.50 5.95 5.82
N MET A 155 -3.93 5.29 6.82
CA MET A 155 -4.14 5.63 8.23
C MET A 155 -3.28 6.84 8.68
N GLY A 156 -2.24 7.18 7.89
CA GLY A 156 -1.25 8.22 8.21
C GLY A 156 -1.53 9.59 7.56
N ASP A 157 -0.48 10.41 7.45
CA ASP A 157 -0.55 11.79 6.97
C ASP A 157 0.15 12.02 5.61
N ASP A 158 0.66 10.96 4.98
CA ASP A 158 1.50 11.05 3.78
C ASP A 158 0.73 11.37 2.48
N SER A 159 -0.60 11.46 2.54
CA SER A 159 -1.48 11.65 1.38
C SER A 159 -1.12 12.85 0.53
N LYS A 160 -0.77 13.99 1.15
CA LYS A 160 -0.47 15.23 0.41
C LYS A 160 0.80 15.09 -0.44
N ASN A 161 1.88 14.56 0.16
CA ASN A 161 3.15 14.35 -0.54
C ASN A 161 2.98 13.34 -1.69
N PHE A 162 2.17 12.29 -1.48
CA PHE A 162 1.84 11.34 -2.54
C PHE A 162 1.14 12.04 -3.70
N LEU A 163 0.06 12.79 -3.45
CA LEU A 163 -0.74 13.43 -4.49
C LEU A 163 0.07 14.45 -5.30
N GLU A 164 0.90 15.25 -4.63
CA GLU A 164 1.80 16.20 -5.29
C GLU A 164 2.81 15.50 -6.22
N ASN A 165 3.39 14.37 -5.78
CA ASN A 165 4.30 13.59 -6.63
C ASN A 165 3.56 12.89 -7.78
N ALA A 166 2.41 12.28 -7.52
CA ALA A 166 1.59 11.62 -8.53
C ALA A 166 1.20 12.62 -9.63
N LYS A 167 0.74 13.83 -9.28
CA LYS A 167 0.38 14.88 -10.24
C LYS A 167 1.54 15.22 -11.18
N ARG A 168 2.75 15.38 -10.65
CA ARG A 168 3.94 15.71 -11.45
C ARG A 168 4.35 14.56 -12.38
N VAL A 169 4.31 13.31 -11.89
CA VAL A 169 4.61 12.13 -12.71
C VAL A 169 3.60 11.99 -13.85
N LEU A 170 2.31 12.14 -13.55
CA LEU A 170 1.22 12.04 -14.53
C LEU A 170 1.19 13.20 -15.52
N SER A 171 1.78 14.34 -15.15
CA SER A 171 2.04 15.47 -16.05
C SER A 171 3.30 15.27 -16.92
N ASN A 172 3.84 14.03 -16.97
CA ASN A 172 5.03 13.66 -17.73
C ASN A 172 6.31 14.43 -17.33
N GLU A 173 6.41 14.93 -16.09
CA GLU A 173 7.66 15.53 -15.61
C GLU A 173 8.73 14.48 -15.25
N HIS A 174 8.35 13.19 -15.14
CA HIS A 174 9.27 12.11 -14.80
C HIS A 174 9.82 11.42 -16.07
N PRO A 175 11.14 11.22 -16.22
CA PRO A 175 11.74 10.73 -17.46
C PRO A 175 11.34 9.28 -17.80
N SER A 176 11.13 8.43 -16.79
CA SER A 176 10.83 7.00 -16.99
C SER A 176 9.37 6.66 -17.24
N PHE A 177 8.44 7.62 -17.11
CA PHE A 177 7.00 7.35 -17.26
C PHE A 177 6.41 8.29 -18.31
N GLN A 178 5.58 7.74 -19.18
CA GLN A 178 4.85 8.50 -20.19
C GLN A 178 3.38 8.10 -20.16
N PHE A 179 2.51 9.10 -20.06
CA PHE A 179 1.06 8.97 -20.03
C PHE A 179 0.46 9.70 -21.23
N HIS A 180 -0.44 9.00 -21.93
CA HIS A 180 -1.07 9.50 -23.15
C HIS A 180 -2.36 10.28 -22.86
N GLN A 181 -2.95 10.05 -21.70
CA GLN A 181 -4.16 10.72 -21.24
C GLN A 181 -3.87 11.43 -19.93
N SER A 182 -4.35 12.67 -19.80
CA SER A 182 -4.31 13.40 -18.52
C SER A 182 -5.23 12.71 -17.54
N LEU A 183 -4.74 12.49 -16.31
CA LEU A 183 -5.56 12.05 -15.18
C LEU A 183 -5.60 13.16 -14.15
N ASP A 184 -6.81 13.55 -13.75
CA ASP A 184 -6.99 14.54 -12.71
C ASP A 184 -6.50 14.00 -11.37
N VAL A 185 -5.77 14.82 -10.63
CA VAL A 185 -5.29 14.49 -9.27
C VAL A 185 -5.87 15.50 -8.30
N ASN A 186 -6.76 15.03 -7.43
CA ASN A 186 -7.34 15.84 -6.38
C ASN A 186 -6.34 16.03 -5.25
N LEU A 187 -5.81 17.26 -5.12
CA LEU A 187 -4.80 17.60 -4.11
C LEU A 187 -5.36 17.80 -2.70
N GLU A 188 -6.68 17.72 -2.51
CA GLU A 188 -7.33 17.81 -1.21
C GLU A 188 -7.76 16.42 -0.72
N PRO A 189 -7.02 15.81 0.23
CA PRO A 189 -7.41 14.51 0.77
C PRO A 189 -8.80 14.54 1.42
N GLY A 190 -9.58 13.51 1.13
CA GLY A 190 -10.78 13.19 1.88
C GLY A 190 -10.47 12.51 3.22
N ARG A 191 -11.51 12.23 3.99
CA ARG A 191 -11.42 11.55 5.28
C ARG A 191 -12.59 10.60 5.47
N ILE A 192 -12.32 9.39 5.95
CA ILE A 192 -13.34 8.47 6.46
C ILE A 192 -13.16 8.39 7.97
N GLU A 193 -14.21 8.72 8.72
CA GLU A 193 -14.25 8.65 10.18
C GLU A 193 -15.08 7.46 10.64
N ARG A 194 -14.59 6.76 11.68
CA ARG A 194 -15.12 5.47 12.16
C ARG A 194 -15.32 5.48 13.66
N SER A 195 -16.06 6.47 14.16
CA SER A 195 -16.35 6.52 15.60
C SER A 195 -17.24 5.36 16.03
N LYS A 196 -16.94 4.77 17.20
CA LYS A 196 -17.79 3.73 17.80
C LYS A 196 -19.21 4.26 17.99
N ASP A 197 -20.21 3.45 17.64
CA ASP A 197 -21.64 3.76 17.76
C ASP A 197 -22.09 5.00 16.97
N GLN A 198 -21.31 5.45 15.99
CA GLN A 198 -21.65 6.52 15.07
C GLN A 198 -21.65 6.00 13.63
N PRO A 199 -22.43 6.62 12.73
CA PRO A 199 -22.37 6.27 11.32
C PRO A 199 -20.97 6.55 10.76
N ILE A 200 -20.55 5.73 9.78
CA ILE A 200 -19.35 6.03 8.99
C ILE A 200 -19.57 7.36 8.29
N ARG A 201 -18.55 8.23 8.33
CA ARG A 201 -18.63 9.58 7.76
C ARG A 201 -17.52 9.79 6.75
N LEU A 202 -17.88 10.00 5.49
CA LEU A 202 -16.98 10.48 4.44
C LEU A 202 -17.03 12.00 4.36
N GLN A 203 -15.88 12.65 4.48
CA GLN A 203 -15.70 14.06 4.19
C GLN A 203 -14.75 14.22 3.00
N MET A 204 -15.26 14.70 1.86
CA MET A 204 -14.45 14.80 0.65
C MET A 204 -15.00 15.87 -0.28
N LYS A 205 -14.12 16.52 -1.04
CA LYS A 205 -14.51 17.38 -2.16
C LYS A 205 -14.43 16.55 -3.44
N PHE A 206 -15.56 16.35 -4.12
CA PHE A 206 -15.59 15.73 -5.43
C PHE A 206 -15.46 16.80 -6.52
N GLN A 207 -15.12 16.38 -7.74
CA GLN A 207 -14.79 17.29 -8.84
C GLN A 207 -15.93 18.22 -9.22
N GLU A 208 -17.18 17.75 -9.09
CA GLU A 208 -18.39 18.51 -9.43
C GLU A 208 -18.85 19.46 -8.31
N ASP A 209 -18.30 19.31 -7.10
CA ASP A 209 -18.80 20.02 -5.92
C ASP A 209 -18.01 21.31 -5.68
N SER A 210 -18.72 22.41 -5.35
CA SER A 210 -18.08 23.66 -4.93
C SER A 210 -17.33 23.49 -3.62
N ASP A 211 -17.93 22.75 -2.69
CA ASP A 211 -17.52 22.60 -1.30
C ASP A 211 -17.39 21.13 -0.89
N LYS A 212 -16.67 20.90 0.21
CA LYS A 212 -16.54 19.57 0.80
C LYS A 212 -17.90 19.03 1.23
N GLN A 213 -18.23 17.86 0.72
CA GLN A 213 -19.41 17.12 1.14
C GLN A 213 -19.12 16.34 2.43
N ILE A 214 -20.16 16.15 3.23
CA ILE A 214 -20.16 15.27 4.39
C ILE A 214 -21.28 14.26 4.18
N ILE A 215 -20.91 13.00 4.02
CA ILE A 215 -21.83 11.91 3.68
C ILE A 215 -21.77 10.87 4.79
N THR A 216 -22.94 10.50 5.32
CA THR A 216 -23.08 9.48 6.38
C THR A 216 -23.92 8.28 5.95
N ASP A 217 -24.60 8.37 4.81
CA ASP A 217 -25.29 7.24 4.19
C ASP A 217 -24.27 6.40 3.43
N GLU A 218 -24.05 5.16 3.86
CA GLU A 218 -23.08 4.24 3.24
C GLU A 218 -23.39 3.91 1.78
N PHE A 219 -24.66 3.90 1.36
CA PHE A 219 -25.03 3.69 -0.04
C PHE A 219 -24.62 4.87 -0.91
N LEU A 220 -24.82 6.10 -0.41
CA LEU A 220 -24.38 7.31 -1.09
C LEU A 220 -22.84 7.45 -1.08
N ILE A 221 -22.18 7.01 -0.01
CA ILE A 221 -20.70 6.91 0.02
C ILE A 221 -20.23 5.97 -1.10
N HIS A 222 -20.80 4.77 -1.19
CA HIS A 222 -20.46 3.81 -2.23
C HIS A 222 -20.66 4.40 -3.63
N GLU A 223 -21.84 4.96 -3.92
CA GLU A 223 -22.16 5.59 -5.21
C GLU A 223 -21.17 6.72 -5.58
N LYS A 224 -20.81 7.58 -4.63
CA LYS A 224 -19.86 8.68 -4.85
C LYS A 224 -18.43 8.19 -5.08
N LEU A 225 -18.04 7.05 -4.52
CA LEU A 225 -16.74 6.44 -4.79
C LEU A 225 -16.74 5.73 -6.16
N GLU A 226 -17.82 5.06 -6.54
CA GLU A 226 -17.95 4.42 -7.86
C GLU A 226 -17.94 5.42 -9.02
N SER A 227 -18.57 6.59 -8.82
CA SER A 227 -18.67 7.66 -9.83
C SER A 227 -17.43 8.57 -9.89
N GLY A 228 -16.40 8.29 -9.09
CA GLY A 228 -15.18 9.06 -9.08
C GLY A 228 -14.39 8.94 -10.38
N HIS A 229 -13.51 9.91 -10.62
CA HIS A 229 -12.57 9.90 -11.74
C HIS A 229 -11.18 10.37 -11.27
N GLY A 230 -10.12 9.86 -11.90
CA GLY A 230 -8.75 10.28 -11.62
C GLY A 230 -8.18 9.69 -10.32
N ILE A 231 -7.34 10.45 -9.63
CA ILE A 231 -6.63 10.03 -8.42
C ILE A 231 -6.98 10.92 -7.24
N HIS A 232 -7.30 10.26 -6.13
CA HIS A 232 -7.66 10.88 -4.86
C HIS A 232 -6.86 10.24 -3.72
N ALA A 233 -6.89 10.88 -2.56
CA ALA A 233 -6.47 10.27 -1.31
C ALA A 233 -7.56 10.40 -0.26
N ILE A 234 -7.68 9.40 0.60
CA ILE A 234 -8.59 9.39 1.74
C ILE A 234 -7.79 8.95 2.96
N LYS A 235 -7.82 9.80 4.00
CA LYS A 235 -7.30 9.44 5.32
C LYS A 235 -8.36 8.66 6.10
N ASP A 236 -8.09 7.41 6.40
CA ASP A 236 -8.90 6.56 7.25
C ASP A 236 -8.62 6.83 8.75
N ASP A 237 -9.57 6.44 9.60
CA ASP A 237 -9.55 6.73 11.03
C ASP A 237 -8.66 5.78 11.83
N PHE A 238 -7.37 6.08 11.87
CA PHE A 238 -6.42 5.33 12.70
C PHE A 238 -6.82 5.29 14.17
N ASN A 239 -7.37 6.38 14.71
CA ASN A 239 -7.68 6.46 16.14
C ASN A 239 -8.80 5.50 16.51
N ALA A 240 -9.85 5.42 15.69
CA ALA A 240 -10.90 4.43 15.87
C ALA A 240 -10.36 3.00 15.84
N TRP A 241 -9.55 2.68 14.82
CA TRP A 241 -8.96 1.36 14.66
C TRP A 241 -8.07 0.98 15.85
N PHE A 242 -7.22 1.90 16.29
CA PHE A 242 -6.35 1.75 17.45
C PHE A 242 -7.14 1.52 18.75
N GLN A 243 -8.19 2.31 19.01
CA GLN A 243 -8.99 2.24 20.23
C GLN A 243 -9.74 0.92 20.40
N THR A 244 -10.02 0.22 19.29
CA THR A 244 -10.66 -1.10 19.30
C THR A 244 -9.66 -2.24 19.18
N ASN A 245 -8.40 -2.03 19.58
CA ASN A 245 -7.33 -3.04 19.50
C ASN A 245 -7.18 -3.60 18.07
N TYR A 246 -7.22 -2.72 17.07
CA TYR A 246 -7.05 -3.03 15.66
C TYR A 246 -8.07 -4.03 15.09
N HIS A 247 -9.25 -4.13 15.72
CA HIS A 247 -10.35 -4.93 15.20
C HIS A 247 -10.79 -4.47 13.80
N TYR A 248 -10.98 -5.41 12.88
CA TYR A 248 -11.25 -5.11 11.47
C TYR A 248 -12.51 -4.24 11.27
N THR A 249 -13.53 -4.35 12.12
CA THR A 249 -14.81 -3.62 11.96
C THR A 249 -14.70 -2.11 12.15
N THR A 250 -13.55 -1.57 12.58
CA THR A 250 -13.28 -0.13 12.65
C THR A 250 -12.15 0.31 11.72
N SER A 251 -11.72 -0.60 10.85
CA SER A 251 -10.66 -0.37 9.86
C SER A 251 -11.21 0.22 8.55
N LYS A 252 -10.46 0.13 7.44
CA LYS A 252 -10.80 0.74 6.15
C LYS A 252 -12.04 0.07 5.55
N PRO A 253 -13.19 0.76 5.43
CA PRO A 253 -14.35 0.15 4.79
C PRO A 253 -14.16 0.02 3.28
N ILE A 254 -14.67 -1.11 2.76
CA ILE A 254 -14.93 -1.38 1.35
C ILE A 254 -16.34 -1.95 1.23
N TRP A 255 -17.16 -1.42 0.34
CA TRP A 255 -18.56 -1.84 0.21
C TRP A 255 -18.72 -2.84 -0.92
N PHE A 256 -19.59 -3.82 -0.70
CA PHE A 256 -19.93 -4.86 -1.65
C PHE A 256 -21.42 -5.20 -1.57
N ASP A 257 -22.10 -5.19 -2.71
CA ASP A 257 -23.48 -5.64 -2.84
C ASP A 257 -23.55 -7.09 -3.36
N PRO A 258 -23.91 -8.07 -2.51
CA PRO A 258 -24.01 -9.47 -2.93
C PRO A 258 -25.22 -9.75 -3.84
N ASP A 259 -26.18 -8.82 -3.95
CA ASP A 259 -27.34 -8.98 -4.82
C ASP A 259 -27.09 -8.41 -6.24
N ASP A 260 -26.02 -7.64 -6.43
CA ASP A 260 -25.66 -7.08 -7.73
C ASP A 260 -24.89 -8.12 -8.57
N ARG A 261 -25.59 -8.76 -9.50
CA ARG A 261 -25.02 -9.76 -10.42
C ARG A 261 -24.13 -9.14 -11.49
N HIS A 262 -24.25 -7.85 -11.73
CA HIS A 262 -23.55 -7.14 -12.79
C HIS A 262 -23.03 -5.80 -12.26
N PRO A 263 -22.11 -5.84 -11.27
CA PRO A 263 -21.61 -4.63 -10.65
C PRO A 263 -20.94 -3.74 -11.69
N ARG A 264 -21.25 -2.45 -11.67
CA ARG A 264 -20.66 -1.47 -12.60
C ARG A 264 -19.18 -1.26 -12.36
N SER A 265 -18.73 -1.50 -11.12
CA SER A 265 -17.35 -1.30 -10.70
C SER A 265 -16.89 -2.46 -9.81
N HIS A 266 -15.58 -2.68 -9.75
CA HIS A 266 -14.96 -3.61 -8.81
C HIS A 266 -14.00 -2.86 -7.89
N HIS A 267 -14.38 -2.72 -6.63
CA HIS A 267 -13.51 -2.15 -5.61
C HIS A 267 -12.48 -3.19 -5.14
N ILE A 268 -11.18 -2.84 -5.22
CA ILE A 268 -10.06 -3.68 -4.78
C ILE A 268 -9.13 -2.85 -3.90
N LEU A 269 -8.86 -3.33 -2.68
CA LEU A 269 -7.95 -2.68 -1.74
C LEU A 269 -6.65 -3.47 -1.61
N PHE A 270 -5.52 -2.82 -1.88
CA PHE A 270 -4.17 -3.37 -1.67
C PHE A 270 -3.58 -2.82 -0.38
N ASP A 271 -3.25 -3.70 0.57
CA ASP A 271 -2.63 -3.28 1.82
C ASP A 271 -1.75 -4.40 2.41
N ASP A 272 -0.57 -4.05 2.89
CA ASP A 272 0.36 -5.02 3.47
C ASP A 272 -0.04 -5.44 4.90
N ASN A 273 -1.04 -4.79 5.51
CA ASN A 273 -1.67 -5.19 6.77
C ASN A 273 -3.07 -5.80 6.63
N PHE A 274 -3.47 -6.24 5.43
CA PHE A 274 -4.62 -7.13 5.29
C PHE A 274 -4.28 -8.55 5.76
N ARG A 275 -5.14 -9.14 6.59
CA ARG A 275 -5.01 -10.51 7.11
C ARG A 275 -6.37 -11.21 7.08
N VAL A 276 -6.35 -12.51 6.83
CA VAL A 276 -7.56 -13.36 6.84
C VAL A 276 -7.63 -14.32 8.03
N ILE A 277 -6.64 -14.28 8.92
CA ILE A 277 -6.49 -15.23 10.02
C ILE A 277 -6.74 -14.63 11.40
N ASP A 278 -6.70 -13.31 11.52
CA ASP A 278 -6.84 -12.61 12.80
C ASP A 278 -7.71 -11.35 12.65
N PRO A 279 -8.91 -11.31 13.25
CA PRO A 279 -9.78 -10.14 13.19
C PRO A 279 -9.22 -8.91 13.92
N TYR A 280 -8.24 -9.08 14.81
CA TYR A 280 -7.58 -7.99 15.55
C TYR A 280 -6.26 -7.52 14.93
N ASP A 281 -5.95 -7.96 13.70
CA ASP A 281 -4.78 -7.47 12.95
C ASP A 281 -5.10 -7.41 11.45
N SER A 282 -6.33 -7.02 11.07
CA SER A 282 -6.72 -6.85 9.67
C SER A 282 -7.25 -5.45 9.41
N ILE A 283 -6.71 -4.80 8.39
CA ILE A 283 -6.94 -3.37 8.10
C ILE A 283 -8.14 -3.10 7.17
N VAL A 284 -8.89 -4.13 6.78
CA VAL A 284 -10.03 -4.00 5.87
C VAL A 284 -11.33 -4.47 6.54
N ASP A 285 -12.36 -3.63 6.46
CA ASP A 285 -13.75 -3.95 6.81
C ASP A 285 -14.56 -4.13 5.52
N ILE A 286 -14.90 -5.36 5.17
CA ILE A 286 -15.78 -5.62 4.03
C ILE A 286 -17.22 -5.37 4.48
N ARG A 287 -17.83 -4.30 3.97
CA ARG A 287 -19.19 -3.85 4.28
C ARG A 287 -20.17 -4.47 3.28
N ILE A 288 -20.92 -5.47 3.73
CA ILE A 288 -21.97 -6.13 2.96
C ILE A 288 -23.20 -5.22 2.93
N MET A 289 -23.60 -4.81 1.74
CA MET A 289 -24.76 -3.94 1.52
C MET A 289 -26.04 -4.78 1.52
N ASN A 290 -27.08 -4.30 2.19
CA ASN A 290 -28.42 -4.87 2.14
C ASN A 290 -29.40 -3.78 1.70
N LYS A 291 -29.74 -3.78 0.41
CA LYS A 291 -30.66 -2.81 -0.20
C LYS A 291 -32.09 -2.90 0.35
N GLU A 292 -32.56 -4.11 0.69
CA GLU A 292 -33.91 -4.31 1.24
C GLU A 292 -34.08 -3.63 2.62
N LYS A 293 -33.02 -3.67 3.45
CA LYS A 293 -32.99 -3.04 4.77
C LYS A 293 -32.40 -1.63 4.78
N HIS A 294 -31.90 -1.15 3.63
CA HIS A 294 -31.10 0.08 3.51
C HIS A 294 -30.03 0.20 4.59
N LYS A 295 -29.27 -0.89 4.81
CA LYS A 295 -28.22 -0.97 5.85
C LYS A 295 -27.01 -1.76 5.35
N CYS A 296 -25.82 -1.39 5.83
CA CYS A 296 -24.59 -2.14 5.58
C CYS A 296 -24.10 -2.81 6.88
N TYR A 297 -23.49 -3.98 6.74
CA TYR A 297 -23.02 -4.81 7.84
C TYR A 297 -21.57 -5.22 7.60
N SER A 298 -20.77 -5.36 8.65
CA SER A 298 -19.43 -5.93 8.50
C SER A 298 -19.55 -7.41 8.16
N CYS A 299 -18.80 -7.85 7.16
CA CYS A 299 -18.71 -9.25 6.79
C CYS A 299 -18.12 -10.05 7.97
N PRO A 300 -18.77 -11.15 8.39
CA PRO A 300 -18.18 -12.03 9.38
C PRO A 300 -16.78 -12.49 8.93
N PHE A 301 -15.85 -12.52 9.88
CA PHE A 301 -14.44 -12.72 9.59
C PHE A 301 -14.14 -14.12 9.05
N GLU A 302 -15.02 -15.09 9.34
CA GLU A 302 -15.00 -16.45 8.80
C GLU A 302 -15.03 -16.51 7.26
N PHE A 303 -15.53 -15.48 6.58
CA PHE A 303 -15.56 -15.40 5.11
C PHE A 303 -14.35 -14.67 4.49
N TYR A 304 -13.47 -14.09 5.30
CA TYR A 304 -12.32 -13.34 4.78
C TYR A 304 -11.39 -14.17 3.89
N PRO A 305 -11.13 -15.47 4.17
CA PRO A 305 -10.35 -16.32 3.27
C PRO A 305 -10.95 -16.43 1.86
N GLU A 306 -12.28 -16.53 1.76
CA GLU A 306 -13.02 -16.61 0.50
C GLU A 306 -13.03 -15.28 -0.26
N LEU A 307 -12.92 -14.16 0.45
CA LEU A 307 -12.95 -12.80 -0.11
C LEU A 307 -11.54 -12.22 -0.37
N GLU A 308 -10.48 -12.92 0.04
CA GLU A 308 -9.10 -12.56 -0.27
C GLU A 308 -8.80 -12.76 -1.75
N ASN A 309 -8.10 -11.79 -2.34
CA ASN A 309 -7.94 -11.69 -3.79
C ASN A 309 -9.28 -11.60 -4.52
N VAL A 310 -10.35 -11.13 -3.87
CA VAL A 310 -11.56 -10.63 -4.53
C VAL A 310 -11.62 -9.12 -4.29
N PHE A 311 -11.81 -8.71 -3.04
CA PHE A 311 -11.98 -7.30 -2.67
C PHE A 311 -10.75 -6.72 -1.96
N ALA A 312 -9.93 -7.57 -1.36
CA ALA A 312 -8.75 -7.16 -0.62
C ALA A 312 -7.57 -8.08 -0.94
N VAL A 313 -6.38 -7.48 -1.05
CA VAL A 313 -5.13 -8.16 -1.37
C VAL A 313 -4.12 -7.82 -0.31
N GLN A 314 -3.54 -8.84 0.34
CA GLN A 314 -2.36 -8.66 1.16
C GLN A 314 -1.17 -8.31 0.25
N ALA A 315 -0.81 -7.02 0.21
CA ALA A 315 0.22 -6.53 -0.68
C ALA A 315 1.59 -7.15 -0.34
N ASN A 316 2.22 -7.80 -1.32
CA ASN A 316 3.54 -8.40 -1.14
C ASN A 316 4.62 -7.46 -1.66
N LEU A 317 5.23 -6.70 -0.75
CA LEU A 317 6.27 -5.71 -1.08
C LEU A 317 7.43 -6.30 -1.88
N TYR A 318 7.83 -7.56 -1.61
CA TYR A 318 8.89 -8.20 -2.39
C TYR A 318 8.47 -8.39 -3.84
N LEU A 319 7.27 -8.92 -4.09
CA LEU A 319 6.77 -9.16 -5.45
C LEU A 319 6.50 -7.85 -6.18
N ILE A 320 6.00 -6.82 -5.49
CA ILE A 320 5.77 -5.49 -6.07
C ILE A 320 7.08 -4.87 -6.59
N LEU A 321 8.20 -5.14 -5.92
CA LEU A 321 9.52 -4.68 -6.32
C LEU A 321 10.17 -5.54 -7.41
N ALA A 322 9.94 -6.85 -7.38
CA ALA A 322 10.52 -7.81 -8.32
C ALA A 322 9.77 -7.90 -9.66
N ASP A 323 8.47 -7.58 -9.68
CA ASP A 323 7.61 -7.69 -10.85
C ASP A 323 6.90 -6.36 -11.14
N HIS A 324 7.31 -5.69 -12.22
CA HIS A 324 6.72 -4.42 -12.64
C HIS A 324 5.22 -4.51 -12.94
N ASP A 325 4.72 -5.69 -13.33
CA ASP A 325 3.32 -5.93 -13.67
C ASP A 325 2.53 -6.55 -12.50
N TYR A 326 3.09 -6.55 -11.27
CA TYR A 326 2.44 -7.15 -10.09
C TYR A 326 0.98 -6.72 -9.91
N TYR A 327 0.71 -5.40 -9.94
CA TYR A 327 -0.64 -4.89 -9.71
C TYR A 327 -1.60 -5.29 -10.82
N ILE A 328 -1.13 -5.29 -12.08
CA ILE A 328 -1.93 -5.69 -13.26
C ILE A 328 -2.39 -7.13 -13.09
N LYS A 329 -1.43 -8.06 -12.91
CA LYS A 329 -1.72 -9.50 -12.72
C LYS A 329 -2.62 -9.75 -11.52
N THR A 330 -2.49 -8.94 -10.47
CA THR A 330 -3.28 -9.09 -9.27
C THR A 330 -4.71 -8.58 -9.45
N ILE A 331 -4.93 -7.48 -10.16
CA ILE A 331 -6.27 -7.00 -10.52
C ILE A 331 -6.97 -8.03 -11.42
N GLU A 332 -6.30 -8.54 -12.45
CA GLU A 332 -6.88 -9.57 -13.33
C GLU A 332 -7.29 -10.83 -12.55
N LYS A 333 -6.48 -11.22 -11.54
CA LYS A 333 -6.83 -12.30 -10.61
C LYS A 333 -8.07 -11.95 -9.79
N CYS A 334 -8.13 -10.73 -9.24
CA CYS A 334 -9.28 -10.26 -8.48
C CYS A 334 -10.56 -10.28 -9.31
N GLU A 335 -10.54 -9.76 -10.53
CA GLU A 335 -11.68 -9.73 -11.44
C GLU A 335 -12.17 -11.14 -11.76
N LYS A 336 -11.26 -12.05 -12.11
CA LYS A 336 -11.60 -13.47 -12.34
C LYS A 336 -12.23 -14.11 -11.11
N ASN A 337 -11.73 -13.80 -9.91
CA ASN A 337 -12.28 -14.36 -8.68
C ASN A 337 -13.64 -13.73 -8.33
N LEU A 338 -13.85 -12.44 -8.64
CA LEU A 338 -15.15 -11.81 -8.51
C LEU A 338 -16.17 -12.49 -9.44
N ASP A 339 -15.83 -12.75 -10.70
CA ASP A 339 -16.71 -13.47 -11.63
C ASP A 339 -17.13 -14.84 -11.10
N GLN A 340 -16.20 -15.57 -10.46
CA GLN A 340 -16.49 -16.86 -9.84
C GLN A 340 -17.41 -16.71 -8.62
N LEU A 341 -17.13 -15.73 -7.75
CA LEU A 341 -17.96 -15.45 -6.58
C LEU A 341 -19.39 -15.04 -6.99
N LEU A 342 -19.54 -14.23 -8.05
CA LEU A 342 -20.84 -13.81 -8.58
C LEU A 342 -21.67 -14.97 -9.14
N GLN A 343 -21.01 -16.06 -9.56
CA GLN A 343 -21.66 -17.31 -9.98
C GLN A 343 -22.00 -18.22 -8.80
N ASP A 344 -21.27 -18.12 -7.69
CA ASP A 344 -21.52 -18.88 -6.47
C ASP A 344 -22.64 -18.24 -5.61
N THR A 345 -23.88 -18.48 -6.05
CA THR A 345 -25.07 -17.95 -5.38
C THR A 345 -25.23 -18.42 -3.94
N GLU A 346 -24.69 -19.60 -3.59
CA GLU A 346 -24.82 -20.18 -2.26
C GLU A 346 -23.92 -19.44 -1.27
N THR A 347 -22.66 -19.23 -1.63
CA THR A 347 -21.71 -18.47 -0.82
C THR A 347 -22.19 -17.02 -0.62
N LEU A 348 -22.64 -16.35 -1.67
CA LEU A 348 -23.16 -14.97 -1.56
C LEU A 348 -24.37 -14.87 -0.64
N LYS A 349 -25.30 -15.82 -0.74
CA LYS A 349 -26.46 -15.87 0.15
C LYS A 349 -26.03 -16.07 1.59
N LYS A 350 -25.11 -16.99 1.84
CA LYS A 350 -24.58 -17.28 3.18
C LYS A 350 -23.89 -16.07 3.80
N ILE A 351 -23.03 -15.38 3.03
CA ILE A 351 -22.37 -14.13 3.45
C ILE A 351 -23.45 -13.11 3.86
N LYS A 352 -24.42 -12.85 3.00
CA LYS A 352 -25.48 -11.86 3.27
C LYS A 352 -26.29 -12.21 4.52
N GLU A 353 -26.75 -13.46 4.64
CA GLU A 353 -27.56 -13.92 5.76
C GLU A 353 -26.81 -13.83 7.09
N GLU A 354 -25.56 -14.30 7.14
CA GLU A 354 -24.75 -14.32 8.36
C GLU A 354 -24.23 -12.92 8.76
N SER A 355 -24.01 -12.02 7.79
CA SER A 355 -23.74 -10.60 8.03
C SER A 355 -24.92 -9.85 8.63
N CYS A 356 -26.14 -10.19 8.19
CA CYS A 356 -27.35 -9.47 8.58
C CYS A 356 -27.94 -9.91 9.94
N VAL A 357 -27.25 -10.81 10.65
CA VAL A 357 -27.60 -11.18 12.03
C VAL A 357 -27.10 -10.06 12.95
N ASP A 358 -28.01 -9.40 13.67
CA ASP A 358 -27.64 -8.48 14.73
C ASP A 358 -26.97 -9.30 15.85
N ARG A 359 -25.64 -9.41 15.80
CA ARG A 359 -24.82 -10.00 16.87
C ARG A 359 -24.78 -8.98 18.01
N SER A 360 -25.63 -9.20 19.01
CA SER A 360 -25.81 -8.38 20.23
C SER A 360 -24.55 -8.31 21.09
#